data_AF-R7EWD6-F1
#
_entry.id   AF-R7EWD6-F1
#
_cell.length_a   1.000
_cell.length_b   1.000
_cell.length_c   1.000
_cell.angle_alpha   90.00
_cell.angle_beta   90.00
_cell.angle_gamma   90.00
#
_symmetry.space_group_name_H-M   'P 1'
#
loop_
_entity.id
_entity.type
_entity.pdbx_description
1 polymer ?
#
loop_
_entity_poly.entity_id
_entity_poly.type
_entity_poly.pdbx_seq_one_letter_code
_entity_poly.pdbx_strand_id
1 'polypeptide(L)'
;MANHKSSLKRIRQTEKRRLANRYWQKTARNAVRRIRKMTEKAEAIEAYNKISALLERLGRKNVISQHKASNLRSKLMLYINKL
;
A
#
# COMPACT_ATOMS: atom_id res chain seq x y z
N MET A 1 -0.44 5.49 -33.16
CA MET A 1 0.79 6.12 -32.64
C MET A 1 0.42 7.39 -31.87
N ALA A 2 1.22 7.80 -30.90
CA ALA A 2 1.02 9.08 -30.21
C ALA A 2 1.51 10.22 -31.10
N ASN A 3 0.60 10.77 -31.92
CA ASN A 3 0.96 11.72 -32.97
C ASN A 3 1.15 13.16 -32.45
N HIS A 4 0.56 13.50 -31.30
CA HIS A 4 0.68 14.82 -30.68
C HIS A 4 1.77 14.86 -29.60
N LYS A 5 2.48 16.00 -29.51
CA LYS A 5 3.51 16.26 -28.47
C LYS A 5 2.96 16.08 -27.04
N SER A 6 1.71 16.46 -26.82
CA SER A 6 1.00 16.26 -25.54
C SER A 6 0.85 14.77 -25.20
N SER A 7 0.49 13.94 -26.18
CA SER A 7 0.36 12.49 -26.01
C SER A 7 1.70 11.83 -25.66
N LEU A 8 2.79 12.19 -26.35
CA LEU A 8 4.15 11.72 -26.03
C LEU A 8 4.59 12.13 -24.62
N LYS A 9 4.23 13.34 -24.17
CA LYS A 9 4.47 13.78 -22.78
C LYS A 9 3.65 12.97 -21.78
N ARG A 10 2.38 12.68 -22.06
CA ARG A 10 1.51 11.88 -21.18
C ARG A 10 2.02 10.45 -21.02
N ILE A 11 2.51 9.81 -22.08
CA ILE A 11 3.10 8.46 -22.00
C ILE A 11 4.26 8.44 -20.99
N ARG A 12 5.25 9.32 -21.14
CA ARG A 12 6.41 9.44 -20.23
C ARG A 12 5.98 9.67 -18.77
N GLN A 13 5.03 10.56 -18.55
CA GLN A 13 4.51 10.85 -17.21
C GLN A 13 3.77 9.67 -16.59
N THR A 14 2.99 8.93 -17.40
CA THR A 14 2.23 7.77 -16.95
C THR A 14 3.14 6.61 -16.62
N GLU A 15 4.20 6.37 -17.40
CA GLU A 15 5.19 5.32 -17.10
C GLU A 15 5.87 5.53 -15.75
N LYS A 16 6.34 6.76 -15.49
CA LYS A 16 6.96 7.13 -14.21
C LYS A 16 6.00 6.91 -13.04
N ARG A 17 4.74 7.38 -13.16
CA ARG A 17 3.70 7.19 -12.13
C ARG A 17 3.35 5.72 -11.92
N ARG A 18 3.21 4.95 -13.02
CA ARG A 18 2.91 3.52 -12.99
C ARG A 18 4.00 2.75 -12.24
N LEU A 19 5.27 3.03 -12.51
CA LEU A 19 6.39 2.36 -11.87
C LEU A 19 6.44 2.64 -10.37
N ALA A 20 6.31 3.91 -9.97
CA ALA A 20 6.27 4.30 -8.56
C ALA A 20 5.06 3.66 -7.83
N ASN A 21 3.86 3.74 -8.41
CA ASN A 21 2.66 3.18 -7.80
C ASN A 21 2.75 1.66 -7.66
N ARG A 22 3.28 0.97 -8.68
CA ARG A 22 3.49 -0.48 -8.66
C ARG A 22 4.41 -0.89 -7.52
N TYR A 23 5.53 -0.19 -7.34
CA TYR A 23 6.48 -0.45 -6.26
C TYR A 23 5.78 -0.35 -4.91
N TRP A 24 5.16 0.79 -4.62
CA TRP A 24 4.50 1.04 -3.34
C TRP A 24 3.35 0.07 -3.05
N GLN A 25 2.53 -0.25 -4.06
CA GLN A 25 1.45 -1.23 -3.93
C GLN A 25 1.98 -2.65 -3.68
N LYS A 26 3.10 -3.06 -4.28
CA LYS A 26 3.73 -4.36 -4.01
C LYS A 26 4.30 -4.41 -2.61
N THR A 27 4.99 -3.36 -2.17
CA THR A 27 5.55 -3.24 -0.82
C THR A 27 4.47 -3.33 0.25
N ALA A 28 3.38 -2.57 0.10
CA ALA A 28 2.26 -2.61 1.05
C ALA A 28 1.57 -3.99 1.08
N ARG A 29 1.35 -4.63 -0.07
CA ARG A 29 0.77 -5.98 -0.11
C ARG A 29 1.64 -7.02 0.58
N ASN A 30 2.95 -6.98 0.36
CA ASN A 30 3.89 -7.90 1.00
C ASN A 30 3.94 -7.69 2.51
N ALA A 31 3.95 -6.43 2.96
CA ALA A 31 3.91 -6.07 4.37
C ALA A 31 2.64 -6.60 5.07
N VAL A 32 1.47 -6.40 4.47
CA VAL A 32 0.19 -6.94 4.96
C VAL A 32 0.21 -8.48 5.01
N ARG A 33 0.75 -9.12 3.97
CA ARG A 33 0.88 -10.59 3.93
C ARG A 33 1.78 -11.12 5.05
N ARG A 34 2.86 -10.41 5.38
CA ARG A 34 3.77 -10.81 6.46
C ARG A 34 3.08 -10.81 7.82
N ILE A 35 2.34 -9.74 8.17
CA ILE A 35 1.57 -9.70 9.43
C ILE A 35 0.59 -10.87 9.51
N ARG A 36 -0.11 -11.18 8.41
CA ARG A 36 -1.07 -12.29 8.37
C ARG A 36 -0.46 -13.70 8.49
N LYS A 37 0.86 -13.81 8.41
CA LYS A 37 1.59 -15.08 8.59
C LYS A 37 2.23 -15.18 9.97
N MET A 38 2.25 -14.11 10.75
CA MET A 38 2.82 -14.11 12.09
C MET A 38 1.86 -14.83 13.04
N THR A 39 2.41 -15.66 13.92
CA THR A 39 1.67 -16.37 14.97
C THR A 39 1.80 -15.66 16.32
N GLU A 40 2.97 -15.05 16.59
CA GLU A 40 3.24 -14.35 17.84
C GLU A 40 2.61 -12.94 17.87
N LYS A 41 1.77 -12.71 18.88
CA LYS A 41 1.01 -11.46 19.04
C LYS A 41 1.90 -10.25 19.24
N ALA A 42 2.95 -10.37 20.05
CA ALA A 42 3.87 -9.28 20.36
C ALA A 42 4.60 -8.77 19.10
N GLU A 43 5.12 -9.70 18.30
CA GLU A 43 5.80 -9.39 17.03
C GLU A 43 4.83 -8.77 16.00
N ALA A 44 3.60 -9.27 15.95
CA ALA A 44 2.58 -8.76 15.04
C ALA A 44 2.19 -7.30 15.36
N ILE A 45 2.12 -6.93 16.65
CA ILE A 45 1.85 -5.55 17.10
C ILE A 45 2.98 -4.61 16.67
N GLU A 46 4.24 -5.01 16.88
CA GLU A 46 5.39 -4.17 16.50
C GLU A 46 5.44 -3.95 14.97
N ALA A 47 5.22 -5.02 14.21
CA ALA A 47 5.14 -4.96 12.76
C ALA A 47 3.96 -4.09 12.28
N TYR A 48 2.82 -4.17 12.96
CA TYR A 48 1.64 -3.37 12.65
C TYR A 48 1.90 -1.88 12.80
N ASN A 49 2.55 -1.44 13.88
CA ASN A 49 2.84 -0.01 14.11
C ASN A 49 3.63 0.61 12.96
N LYS A 50 4.64 -0.11 12.45
CA LYS A 50 5.45 0.33 11.29
C LYS A 50 4.63 0.38 10.00
N ILE A 51 3.73 -0.58 9.79
CA ILE A 51 2.96 -0.72 8.54
C ILE A 51 1.72 0.20 8.52
N SER A 52 1.14 0.51 9.67
CA SER A 52 -0.02 1.39 9.82
C SER A 52 0.24 2.78 9.22
N ALA A 53 1.39 3.38 9.55
CA ALA A 53 1.82 4.66 9.02
C ALA A 53 2.05 4.62 7.49
N LEU A 54 2.60 3.51 6.97
CA LEU A 54 2.79 3.31 5.54
C LEU A 54 1.45 3.28 4.80
N LEU A 55 0.46 2.53 5.29
CA LEU A 55 -0.86 2.41 4.67
C LEU A 55 -1.56 3.76 4.61
N GLU A 56 -1.52 4.53 5.69
CA GLU A 56 -2.14 5.85 5.75
C GLU A 56 -1.47 6.86 4.80
N ARG A 57 -0.12 6.81 4.71
CA ARG A 57 0.63 7.63 3.74
C ARG A 57 0.27 7.29 2.29
N LEU A 58 0.05 6.01 1.97
CA LEU A 58 -0.35 5.59 0.63
C LEU A 58 -1.79 5.98 0.30
N GLY A 59 -2.68 5.97 1.30
CA GLY A 59 -4.03 6.55 1.21
C GLY A 59 -3.97 8.03 0.84
N ARG A 60 -3.21 8.82 1.59
CA ARG A 60 -3.04 10.28 1.36
C ARG A 60 -2.47 10.62 -0.03
N LYS A 61 -1.56 9.78 -0.54
CA LYS A 61 -0.97 9.95 -1.88
C LYS A 61 -1.86 9.41 -3.02
N ASN A 62 -3.07 8.95 -2.73
CA ASN A 62 -3.99 8.34 -3.70
C ASN A 62 -3.40 7.15 -4.47
N VAL A 63 -2.39 6.46 -3.88
CA VAL A 63 -1.83 5.22 -4.44
C VAL A 63 -2.77 4.04 -4.15
N ILE A 64 -3.47 4.12 -3.01
CA ILE A 64 -4.63 3.32 -2.64
C ILE A 64 -5.74 4.26 -2.19
N SER A 65 -7.01 3.86 -2.32
CA SER A 65 -8.12 4.63 -1.74
C SER A 65 -8.00 4.72 -0.22
N GLN A 66 -8.42 5.85 0.35
CA GLN A 66 -8.46 6.07 1.81
C GLN A 66 -9.28 4.99 2.51
N HIS A 67 -10.46 4.66 1.98
CA HIS A 67 -11.30 3.60 2.52
C HIS A 67 -10.58 2.26 2.53
N LYS A 68 -9.78 1.96 1.49
CA LYS A 68 -8.99 0.73 1.43
C LYS A 68 -7.89 0.72 2.48
N ALA A 69 -7.21 1.84 2.71
CA ALA A 69 -6.20 1.97 3.77
C ALA A 69 -6.81 1.73 5.16
N SER A 70 -7.93 2.38 5.47
CA SER A 70 -8.66 2.22 6.73
C SER A 70 -9.18 0.80 6.93
N ASN A 71 -9.75 0.19 5.88
CA ASN A 71 -10.22 -1.20 5.91
C ASN A 71 -9.09 -2.19 6.19
N LEU A 72 -7.91 -1.98 5.60
CA LEU A 72 -6.75 -2.84 5.87
C LEU A 72 -6.26 -2.68 7.31
N ARG A 73 -6.19 -1.45 7.83
CA ARG A 73 -5.81 -1.20 9.22
C ARG A 73 -6.75 -1.88 10.22
N SER A 74 -8.06 -1.73 10.02
CA SER A 74 -9.07 -2.33 10.89
C SER A 74 -9.00 -3.86 10.85
N LYS A 75 -8.98 -4.47 9.67
CA LYS A 75 -8.90 -5.94 9.52
C LYS A 75 -7.62 -6.53 10.10
N LEU A 76 -6.50 -5.82 10.02
CA LEU A 76 -5.24 -6.27 10.61
C LEU A 76 -5.29 -6.24 12.14
N MET A 77 -5.84 -5.19 12.74
CA MET A 77 -6.01 -5.15 14.20
C MET A 77 -6.96 -6.23 14.69
N LEU A 78 -8.07 -6.46 13.98
CA LEU A 78 -8.99 -7.56 14.32
C LEU A 78 -8.32 -8.93 14.24
N TYR A 79 -7.39 -9.13 13.29
CA TYR A 79 -6.60 -10.35 13.21
C TYR A 79 -5.63 -10.48 14.39
N ILE A 80 -4.86 -9.43 14.70
CA ILE A 80 -3.91 -9.41 15.82
C ILE A 80 -4.59 -9.59 17.17
N ASN A 81 -5.81 -9.08 17.33
CA ASN A 81 -6.57 -9.26 18.57
C ASN A 81 -7.02 -10.71 18.78
N LYS A 82 -7.20 -11.48 17.69
CA LYS A 82 -7.60 -12.90 17.69
C LYS A 82 -6.41 -13.86 17.81
N LEU A 83 -5.20 -13.41 17.49
CA LEU A 83 -3.95 -14.08 17.84
C LEU A 83 -3.70 -13.97 19.34
#